data_AF-A0A4V4ILT5-F1
#
_entry.id   AF-A0A4V4ILT5-F1
#
_cell.length_a   1.000
_cell.length_b   1.000
_cell.length_c   1.000
_cell.angle_alpha   90.00
_cell.angle_beta   90.00
_cell.angle_gamma   90.00
#
_symmetry.space_group_name_H-M   'P 1'
#
loop_
_entity.id
_entity.type
_entity.pdbx_description
1 polymer ?
#
loop_
_entity_poly.entity_id
_entity_poly.type
_entity_poly.pdbx_seq_one_letter_code
_entity_poly.pdbx_strand_id
1 'polypeptide(L)'
;MMPVGPVGQGDLIDTKVKKAVKGGEEIIWGEGVEGKVPGLGAARYLSHHALRFPSTAALQASVDAYMTSFAEQEATRARALARQRAEPDEDGFVTVTRGGRMGPARLEEAQEKAEKQKEKAKGKEDFYRFQMREKRKEKANELLKGFEEDRKKVEAMKMRRNKFRPN
;
A
#
# COMPACT_ATOMS: atom_id res chain seq x y z
N MET A 1 -40.60 -44.75 24.47
CA MET A 1 -39.61 -44.92 23.40
C MET A 1 -38.83 -43.61 23.27
N MET A 2 -37.59 -43.54 23.78
CA MET A 2 -36.66 -42.44 23.50
C MET A 2 -35.44 -43.07 22.79
N PRO A 3 -35.01 -42.56 21.62
CA PRO A 3 -33.92 -43.14 20.86
C PRO A 3 -32.59 -42.90 21.58
N VAL A 4 -31.87 -43.98 21.85
CA VAL A 4 -30.52 -43.95 22.40
C VAL A 4 -29.62 -43.27 21.37
N GLY A 5 -29.00 -42.15 21.74
CA GLY A 5 -28.15 -41.36 20.85
C GLY A 5 -26.93 -42.13 20.34
N PRO A 6 -26.29 -41.67 19.24
CA PRO A 6 -25.17 -42.36 18.63
C PRO A 6 -23.99 -42.41 19.60
N VAL A 7 -23.51 -43.64 19.84
CA VAL A 7 -22.32 -43.93 20.65
C VAL A 7 -21.14 -43.15 20.07
N GLY A 8 -20.57 -42.24 20.87
CA GLY A 8 -19.47 -41.39 20.44
C GLY A 8 -18.24 -42.22 20.09
N GLN A 9 -17.45 -41.78 19.10
CA GLN A 9 -16.21 -42.46 18.69
C GLN A 9 -15.26 -42.74 19.86
N GLY A 10 -15.30 -41.93 20.93
CA GLY A 10 -14.51 -42.16 22.16
C GLY A 10 -14.87 -43.45 22.89
N ASP A 11 -16.16 -43.74 23.10
CA ASP A 11 -16.60 -44.96 23.81
C ASP A 11 -16.24 -46.24 23.03
N LEU A 12 -16.21 -46.14 21.70
CA LEU A 12 -15.82 -47.24 20.81
C LEU A 12 -14.31 -47.52 20.84
N ILE A 13 -13.49 -46.49 21.10
CA ILE A 13 -12.04 -46.63 21.27
C ILE A 13 -11.75 -47.25 22.64
N ASP A 14 -12.40 -46.77 23.69
CA ASP A 14 -12.19 -47.27 25.06
C ASP A 14 -12.62 -48.72 25.23
N THR A 15 -13.70 -49.14 24.58
CA THR A 15 -14.14 -50.54 24.58
C THR A 15 -13.19 -51.46 23.80
N LYS A 16 -12.59 -50.97 22.70
CA LYS A 16 -11.55 -51.71 21.96
C LYS A 16 -10.25 -51.83 22.76
N VAL A 17 -9.81 -50.76 23.43
CA VAL A 17 -8.62 -50.78 24.29
C VAL A 17 -8.81 -51.75 25.46
N LYS A 18 -9.97 -51.72 26.14
CA LYS A 18 -10.29 -52.67 27.22
C LYS A 18 -10.31 -54.13 26.75
N LYS A 19 -10.75 -54.39 25.52
CA LYS A 19 -10.75 -55.74 24.91
C LYS A 19 -9.33 -56.22 24.58
N ALA A 20 -8.46 -55.35 24.08
CA ALA A 20 -7.06 -55.67 23.80
C ALA A 20 -6.25 -55.96 25.08
N VAL A 21 -6.45 -55.14 26.13
CA VAL A 21 -5.83 -55.36 27.45
C VAL A 21 -6.29 -56.68 28.08
N LYS A 22 -7.57 -57.04 27.93
CA LYS A 22 -8.12 -58.32 28.42
C LYS A 22 -7.61 -59.53 27.63
N GLY A 23 -7.16 -59.33 26.39
CA GLY A 23 -6.52 -60.34 25.53
C GLY A 23 -5.04 -60.54 25.79
N GLY A 24 -4.42 -59.73 26.65
CA GLY A 24 -2.99 -59.83 26.99
C GLY A 24 -2.04 -59.26 25.95
N GLU A 25 -2.53 -58.46 24.99
CA GLU A 25 -1.69 -57.77 24.03
C GLU A 25 -0.90 -56.65 24.72
N GLU A 26 0.43 -56.72 24.64
CA GLU A 26 1.34 -55.73 25.20
C GLU A 26 1.25 -54.45 24.37
N ILE A 27 0.82 -53.34 24.98
CA ILE A 27 0.69 -52.05 24.30
C ILE A 27 2.11 -51.47 24.14
N ILE A 28 2.71 -51.68 22.97
CA ILE A 28 4.01 -51.10 22.63
C ILE A 28 3.77 -49.62 22.30
N TRP A 29 4.24 -48.73 23.19
CA TRP A 29 4.18 -47.28 22.97
C TRP A 29 4.97 -46.91 21.71
N GLY A 30 4.29 -46.34 20.71
CA GLY A 30 4.89 -45.89 19.45
C GLY A 30 4.57 -46.75 18.24
N GLU A 31 3.94 -47.91 18.41
CA GLU A 31 3.48 -48.74 17.30
C GLU A 31 2.37 -48.01 16.51
N GLY A 32 2.64 -47.70 15.23
CA GLY A 32 1.75 -46.91 14.37
C GLY A 32 1.99 -45.38 14.36
N VAL A 33 3.01 -44.91 15.09
CA VAL A 33 3.51 -43.52 15.04
C VAL A 33 4.62 -43.36 14.00
N GLU A 34 5.23 -44.48 13.59
CA GLU A 34 6.22 -44.54 12.52
C GLU A 34 5.63 -44.01 11.20
N GLY A 35 6.14 -42.86 10.74
CA GLY A 35 5.70 -42.18 9.51
C GLY A 35 4.66 -41.07 9.67
N LYS A 36 4.03 -40.91 10.84
CA LYS A 36 3.10 -39.78 11.10
C LYS A 36 3.76 -38.57 11.73
N VAL A 37 4.93 -38.75 12.34
CA VAL A 37 5.66 -37.68 13.01
C VAL A 37 6.72 -37.15 12.05
N PRO A 38 6.72 -35.84 11.74
CA PRO A 38 7.77 -35.26 10.92
C PRO A 38 9.12 -35.52 11.59
N GLY A 39 10.15 -35.77 10.77
CA GLY A 39 11.50 -36.03 11.27
C GLY A 39 11.92 -34.96 12.27
N LEU A 40 12.03 -35.35 13.54
CA LEU A 40 12.45 -34.45 14.61
C LEU A 40 13.96 -34.16 14.51
N GLY A 41 14.42 -33.16 15.25
CA GLY A 41 15.83 -32.75 15.26
C GLY A 41 16.21 -31.94 14.02
N ALA A 42 17.34 -32.27 13.39
CA ALA A 42 17.89 -31.49 12.28
C ALA A 42 16.94 -31.39 11.08
N ALA A 43 16.22 -32.47 10.75
CA ALA A 43 15.27 -32.51 9.64
C ALA A 43 14.14 -31.47 9.82
N ARG A 44 13.66 -31.27 11.06
CA ARG A 44 12.66 -30.24 11.39
C ARG A 44 13.19 -28.83 11.15
N TYR A 45 14.43 -28.55 11.55
CA TYR A 45 15.00 -27.21 11.38
C TYR A 45 15.33 -26.91 9.92
N LEU A 46 15.78 -27.91 9.15
CA LEU A 46 16.03 -27.77 7.71
C LEU A 46 14.73 -27.50 6.95
N SER A 47 13.64 -28.21 7.26
CA SER A 47 12.34 -27.94 6.63
C SER A 47 11.80 -26.57 7.01
N HIS A 48 11.90 -26.18 8.29
CA HIS A 48 11.51 -24.85 8.73
C HIS A 48 12.35 -23.74 8.06
N HIS A 49 13.65 -23.96 7.89
CA HIS A 49 14.54 -23.03 7.21
C HIS A 49 14.18 -22.88 5.73
N ALA A 50 13.89 -23.99 5.04
CA ALA A 50 13.44 -23.97 3.64
C ALA A 50 12.10 -23.25 3.45
N LEU A 51 11.18 -23.36 4.43
CA LEU A 51 9.91 -22.63 4.42
C LEU A 51 10.09 -21.14 4.71
N ARG A 52 11.00 -20.80 5.64
CA ARG A 52 11.28 -19.41 6.02
C ARG A 52 12.02 -18.67 4.92
N PHE A 53 12.93 -19.35 4.23
CA PHE A 53 13.80 -18.80 3.21
C PHE A 53 13.75 -19.69 1.97
N PRO A 54 12.72 -19.51 1.10
CA PRO A 54 12.70 -20.18 -0.19
C PRO A 54 13.89 -19.74 -1.04
N SER A 55 14.30 -20.56 -2.00
CA SER A 55 15.39 -20.21 -2.90
C SER A 55 15.02 -18.98 -3.73
N THR A 56 15.95 -18.02 -3.80
CA THR A 56 15.75 -16.76 -4.52
C THR A 56 15.46 -17.00 -6.00
N ALA A 57 16.12 -17.98 -6.61
CA ALA A 57 15.91 -18.35 -8.00
C ALA A 57 14.49 -18.87 -8.28
N ALA A 58 13.93 -19.71 -7.40
CA ALA A 58 12.57 -20.23 -7.58
C ALA A 58 11.51 -19.15 -7.36
N LEU A 59 11.74 -18.24 -6.40
CA LEU A 59 10.86 -17.11 -6.15
C LEU A 59 10.89 -16.11 -7.30
N GLN A 60 12.07 -15.83 -7.84
CA GLN A 60 12.20 -14.94 -9.00
C GLN A 60 11.48 -15.52 -10.21
N ALA A 61 11.68 -16.81 -10.50
CA ALA A 61 11.00 -17.48 -11.60
C ALA A 61 9.46 -17.47 -11.45
N SER A 62 8.92 -17.64 -10.24
CA SER A 62 7.47 -17.60 -10.03
C SER A 62 6.90 -16.19 -10.18
N VAL A 63 7.61 -15.18 -9.68
CA VAL A 63 7.24 -13.77 -9.85
C VAL A 63 7.30 -13.38 -11.33
N ASP A 64 8.35 -13.75 -12.04
CA ASP A 64 8.52 -13.43 -13.46
C ASP A 64 7.41 -14.10 -14.31
N ALA A 65 7.11 -15.38 -14.03
CA ALA A 65 6.01 -16.09 -14.69
C ALA A 65 4.64 -15.43 -14.40
N TYR A 66 4.41 -14.97 -13.17
CA TYR A 66 3.18 -14.26 -12.82
C TYR A 66 3.09 -12.91 -13.55
N MET A 67 4.15 -12.10 -13.49
CA MET A 67 4.18 -10.76 -14.08
C MET A 67 4.07 -10.79 -15.61
N THR A 68 4.67 -11.77 -16.26
CA THR A 68 4.52 -11.98 -17.71
C THR A 68 3.07 -12.31 -18.07
N SER A 69 2.45 -13.29 -17.39
CA SER A 69 1.04 -13.63 -17.61
C SER A 69 0.08 -12.45 -17.34
N PHE A 70 0.37 -11.65 -16.31
CA PHE A 70 -0.42 -10.48 -15.96
C PHE A 70 -0.29 -9.38 -17.02
N ALA A 71 0.93 -9.11 -17.51
CA ALA A 71 1.16 -8.14 -18.58
C ALA A 71 0.45 -8.52 -19.88
N GLU A 72 0.44 -9.81 -20.23
CA GLU A 72 -0.33 -10.33 -21.37
C GLU A 72 -1.85 -10.12 -21.20
N GLN A 73 -2.38 -10.41 -20.01
CA GLN A 73 -3.79 -10.16 -19.68
C GLN A 73 -4.16 -8.69 -19.72
N GLU A 74 -3.32 -7.80 -19.19
CA GLU A 74 -3.56 -6.35 -19.26
C GLU A 74 -3.46 -5.83 -20.70
N ALA A 75 -2.50 -6.31 -21.49
CA ALA A 75 -2.37 -5.93 -22.90
C ALA A 75 -3.58 -6.39 -23.74
N THR A 76 -4.07 -7.62 -23.51
CA THR A 76 -5.26 -8.15 -24.19
C THR A 76 -6.53 -7.37 -23.80
N ARG A 77 -6.71 -7.04 -22.50
CA ARG A 77 -7.79 -6.15 -22.05
C ARG A 77 -7.71 -4.78 -22.68
N ALA A 78 -6.54 -4.15 -22.69
CA ALA A 78 -6.32 -2.85 -23.30
C ALA A 78 -6.63 -2.86 -24.81
N ARG A 79 -6.24 -3.91 -25.53
CA ARG A 79 -6.58 -4.11 -26.95
C ARG A 79 -8.07 -4.31 -27.15
N ALA A 80 -8.74 -5.10 -26.31
CA ALA A 80 -10.19 -5.31 -26.39
C ALA A 80 -10.95 -4.00 -26.18
N LEU A 81 -10.55 -3.19 -25.19
CA LEU A 81 -11.10 -1.87 -24.95
C LEU A 81 -10.82 -0.90 -26.10
N ALA A 82 -9.63 -0.94 -26.68
CA ALA A 82 -9.30 -0.12 -27.85
C ALA A 82 -10.17 -0.51 -29.06
N ARG A 83 -10.42 -1.80 -29.26
CA ARG A 83 -11.35 -2.30 -30.30
C ARG A 83 -12.78 -1.84 -30.04
N GLN A 84 -13.28 -1.99 -28.82
CA GLN A 84 -14.62 -1.50 -28.45
C GLN A 84 -14.79 0.01 -28.64
N ARG A 85 -13.71 0.80 -28.48
CA ARG A 85 -13.73 2.25 -28.78
C ARG A 85 -13.70 2.57 -30.28
N ALA A 86 -13.20 1.65 -31.10
CA ALA A 86 -13.00 1.85 -32.53
C ALA A 86 -14.16 1.29 -33.37
N GLU A 87 -14.97 0.40 -32.80
CA GLU A 87 -16.16 -0.13 -33.44
C GLU A 87 -17.22 0.97 -33.59
N PRO A 88 -17.57 1.39 -34.82
CA PRO A 88 -18.61 2.39 -35.06
C PRO A 88 -19.98 1.80 -34.75
N ASP A 89 -20.85 2.59 -34.14
CA ASP A 89 -22.25 2.20 -33.89
C ASP A 89 -23.02 2.03 -35.22
N GLU A 90 -24.24 1.46 -35.17
CA GLU A 90 -25.11 1.19 -36.34
C GLU A 90 -25.37 2.44 -37.22
N ASP A 91 -25.23 3.64 -36.66
CA ASP A 91 -25.37 4.94 -37.34
C ASP A 91 -24.03 5.54 -37.84
N GLY A 92 -22.90 4.82 -37.73
CA GLY A 92 -21.60 5.23 -38.24
C GLY A 92 -20.85 6.30 -37.42
N PHE A 93 -21.33 6.63 -36.22
CA PHE A 93 -20.66 7.55 -35.30
C PHE A 93 -19.68 6.80 -34.40
N VAL A 94 -18.46 7.33 -34.26
CA VAL A 94 -17.46 6.83 -33.30
C VAL A 94 -17.60 7.62 -32.00
N THR A 95 -18.00 6.95 -30.92
CA THR A 95 -18.08 7.59 -29.61
C THR A 95 -16.69 7.93 -29.08
N VAL A 96 -16.36 9.22 -29.01
CA VAL A 96 -15.11 9.71 -28.41
C VAL A 96 -15.18 9.53 -26.90
N THR A 97 -14.95 8.32 -26.42
CA THR A 97 -14.77 8.07 -24.99
C THR A 97 -13.38 8.52 -24.58
N ARG A 98 -13.28 9.26 -23.47
CA ARG A 98 -12.00 9.73 -22.92
C ARG A 98 -11.18 8.53 -22.45
N GLY A 99 -10.32 8.02 -23.32
CA GLY A 99 -9.45 6.88 -23.05
C GLY A 99 -8.38 7.20 -22.03
N GLY A 100 -8.69 7.06 -20.74
CA GLY A 100 -7.70 7.29 -19.68
C GLY A 100 -8.14 7.03 -18.25
N ARG A 101 -9.33 6.46 -18.02
CA ARG A 101 -9.80 6.09 -16.67
C ARG A 101 -10.04 4.59 -16.57
N MET A 102 -8.99 3.80 -16.68
CA MET A 102 -9.02 2.39 -16.29
C MET A 102 -7.76 2.10 -15.49
N GLY A 103 -7.87 2.43 -14.22
CA GLY A 103 -6.86 2.28 -13.20
C GLY A 103 -7.35 3.09 -12.00
N PRO A 104 -7.27 2.58 -10.76
CA PRO A 104 -7.48 3.43 -9.60
C PRO A 104 -6.45 4.55 -9.73
N ALA A 105 -6.90 5.75 -10.07
CA ALA A 105 -6.04 6.90 -10.14
C ALA A 105 -5.26 6.91 -8.83
N ARG A 106 -3.92 6.77 -8.92
CA ARG A 106 -3.06 6.89 -7.76
C ARG A 106 -3.54 8.13 -7.02
N LEU A 107 -3.93 7.99 -5.75
CA LEU A 107 -4.55 9.08 -4.99
C LEU A 107 -3.73 10.37 -5.11
N GLU A 108 -2.40 10.22 -5.18
CA GLU A 108 -1.41 11.25 -5.47
C GLU A 108 -1.66 12.00 -6.80
N GLU A 109 -1.86 11.30 -7.92
CA GLU A 109 -2.11 11.93 -9.22
C GLU A 109 -3.48 12.63 -9.28
N ALA A 110 -4.47 12.13 -8.52
CA ALA A 110 -5.76 12.79 -8.36
C ALA A 110 -5.63 14.07 -7.53
N GLN A 111 -4.82 14.05 -6.47
CA GLN A 111 -4.52 15.21 -5.64
C GLN A 111 -3.75 16.28 -6.42
N GLU A 112 -2.69 15.91 -7.15
CA GLU A 112 -1.93 16.86 -7.98
C GLU A 112 -2.81 17.54 -9.04
N LYS A 113 -3.72 16.78 -9.68
CA LYS A 113 -4.64 17.36 -10.67
C LYS A 113 -5.66 18.29 -10.00
N ALA A 114 -6.12 17.96 -8.79
CA ALA A 114 -7.00 18.84 -8.03
C ALA A 114 -6.27 20.12 -7.60
N GLU A 115 -5.00 20.05 -7.19
CA GLU A 115 -4.17 21.22 -6.87
C GLU A 115 -3.94 22.10 -8.09
N LYS A 116 -3.54 21.53 -9.23
CA LYS A 116 -3.38 22.27 -10.49
C LYS A 116 -4.69 22.90 -10.97
N GLN A 117 -5.84 22.27 -10.71
CA GLN A 117 -7.15 22.87 -10.99
C GLN A 117 -7.48 24.01 -10.02
N LYS A 118 -7.16 23.87 -8.73
CA LYS A 118 -7.32 24.94 -7.74
C LYS A 118 -6.45 26.14 -8.08
N GLU A 119 -5.21 25.94 -8.51
CA GLU A 119 -4.32 27.02 -8.95
C GLU A 119 -4.85 27.75 -10.19
N LYS A 120 -5.38 27.00 -11.17
CA LYS A 120 -6.04 27.59 -12.35
C LYS A 120 -7.34 28.32 -12.00
N ALA A 121 -8.07 27.81 -10.99
CA ALA A 121 -9.32 28.40 -10.51
C ALA A 121 -9.12 29.67 -9.66
N LYS A 122 -7.92 29.89 -9.10
CA LYS A 122 -7.56 31.16 -8.42
C LYS A 122 -7.61 32.38 -9.36
N GLY A 123 -7.72 32.16 -10.67
CA GLY A 123 -7.98 33.22 -11.64
C GLY A 123 -6.78 34.16 -11.82
N LYS A 124 -6.82 34.98 -12.87
CA LYS A 124 -5.79 36.00 -13.10
C LYS A 124 -6.06 37.16 -12.14
N GLU A 125 -5.37 37.19 -11.01
CA GLU A 125 -5.49 38.24 -9.98
C GLU A 125 -5.08 39.65 -10.44
N ASP A 126 -4.57 39.80 -11.66
CA ASP A 126 -3.99 41.05 -12.17
C ASP A 126 -4.83 41.70 -13.27
N PHE A 127 -6.11 41.33 -13.40
CA PHE A 127 -6.95 41.85 -14.48
C PHE A 127 -7.34 43.33 -14.26
N TYR A 128 -7.49 43.78 -13.01
CA TYR A 128 -7.95 45.14 -12.73
C TYR A 128 -6.90 46.04 -12.08
N ARG A 129 -6.96 47.34 -12.44
CA ARG A 129 -6.04 48.38 -11.93
C ARG A 129 -6.12 48.60 -10.42
N PHE A 130 -7.23 48.25 -9.76
CA PHE A 130 -7.36 48.36 -8.32
C PHE A 130 -6.56 47.27 -7.59
N GLN A 131 -6.56 46.03 -8.11
CA GLN A 131 -5.76 44.91 -7.60
C GLN A 131 -4.26 45.23 -7.64
N MET A 132 -3.81 45.80 -8.77
CA MET A 132 -2.41 46.22 -8.92
C MET A 132 -2.02 47.36 -7.98
N ARG A 133 -2.94 48.30 -7.69
CA ARG A 133 -2.68 49.39 -6.74
C ARG A 133 -2.61 48.88 -5.30
N GLU A 134 -3.49 47.95 -4.94
CA GLU A 134 -3.50 47.30 -3.63
C GLU A 134 -2.21 46.49 -3.40
N LYS A 135 -1.82 45.63 -4.35
CA LYS A 135 -0.55 44.88 -4.30
C LYS A 135 0.69 45.78 -4.20
N ARG A 136 0.71 46.95 -4.87
CA ARG A 136 1.82 47.91 -4.74
C ARG A 136 1.86 48.56 -3.36
N LYS A 137 0.70 48.89 -2.79
CA LYS A 137 0.60 49.49 -1.45
C LYS A 137 1.04 48.50 -0.38
N GLU A 138 0.66 47.23 -0.52
CA GLU A 138 1.09 46.14 0.35
C GLU A 138 2.62 45.98 0.34
N LYS A 139 3.23 45.86 -0.85
CA LYS A 139 4.69 45.80 -1.01
C LYS A 139 5.41 47.02 -0.43
N ALA A 140 4.87 48.22 -0.63
CA ALA A 140 5.44 49.43 -0.05
C ALA A 140 5.39 49.42 1.49
N ASN A 141 4.33 48.86 2.08
CA ASN A 141 4.19 48.71 3.53
C ASN A 141 5.14 47.64 4.09
N GLU A 142 5.33 46.52 3.39
CA GLU A 142 6.33 45.50 3.76
C GLU A 142 7.74 46.07 3.79
N LEU A 143 8.12 46.87 2.79
CA LEU A 143 9.42 47.55 2.75
C LEU A 143 9.59 48.54 3.91
N LEU A 144 8.53 49.29 4.24
CA LEU A 144 8.58 50.22 5.37
C LEU A 144 8.77 49.48 6.70
N LYS A 145 8.05 48.36 6.91
CA LYS A 145 8.23 47.50 8.08
C LYS A 145 9.64 46.95 8.18
N GLY A 146 10.19 46.42 7.07
CA GLY A 146 11.57 45.94 7.02
C GLY A 146 12.59 47.03 7.37
N PHE A 147 12.37 48.25 6.87
CA PHE A 147 13.23 49.39 7.19
C PHE A 147 13.16 49.80 8.67
N GLU A 148 11.97 49.79 9.28
CA GLU A 148 11.81 50.06 10.71
C GLU A 148 12.50 49.01 11.58
N GLU A 149 12.39 47.73 11.21
CA GLU A 149 13.07 46.63 11.89
C GLU A 149 14.60 46.76 11.81
N ASP A 150 15.12 47.08 10.62
CA ASP A 150 16.56 47.26 10.42
C ASP A 150 17.07 48.50 11.14
N ARG A 151 16.29 49.58 11.15
CA ARG A 151 16.59 50.77 11.96
C ARG A 151 16.68 50.41 13.45
N LYS A 152 15.71 49.65 13.98
CA LYS A 152 15.73 49.17 15.37
C LYS A 152 16.95 48.28 15.66
N LYS A 153 17.33 47.39 14.75
CA LYS A 153 18.54 46.55 14.88
C LYS A 153 19.82 47.41 14.92
N VAL A 154 19.92 48.40 14.04
CA VAL A 154 21.08 49.31 14.01
C VAL A 154 21.16 50.16 15.28
N GLU A 155 20.04 50.67 15.77
CA GLU A 155 19.98 51.41 17.03
C GLU A 155 20.41 50.52 18.22
N ALA A 156 19.94 49.26 18.28
CA ALA A 156 20.39 48.30 19.28
C ALA A 156 21.90 48.00 19.20
N MET A 157 22.46 47.85 17.99
CA MET A 157 23.91 47.67 17.80
C MET A 157 24.70 48.91 18.22
N LYS A 158 24.21 50.11 17.92
CA LYS A 158 24.83 51.37 18.36
C LYS A 158 24.82 51.50 19.89
N MET A 159 23.70 51.16 20.55
CA MET A 159 23.63 51.17 22.02
C MET A 159 24.61 50.17 22.66
N ARG A 160 24.76 48.97 22.08
CA ARG A 160 25.75 47.98 22.53
C ARG A 160 27.19 48.45 22.29
N ARG A 161 27.48 49.10 21.15
CA ARG A 161 28.82 49.63 20.83
C ARG A 161 29.19 50.85 21.67
N ASN A 162 28.25 51.76 21.93
CA ASN A 162 28.47 52.93 22.79
C ASN A 162 28.70 52.56 24.28
N LYS A 163 28.41 51.32 24.69
CA LYS A 163 28.75 50.79 26.01
C LYS A 163 30.21 50.35 26.13
N PHE A 164 30.90 50.10 25.01
CA PHE A 164 32.30 49.68 24.97
C PHE A 164 33.16 50.76 24.30
N ARG A 165 33.72 51.66 25.12
CA ARG A 165 34.81 52.57 24.73
C ARG A 165 36.10 52.03 25.36
N PRO A 166 36.98 51.32 24.63
CA PRO A 166 38.35 51.13 25.09
C PRO A 166 39.09 52.47 24.97
N ASN A 167 39.98 52.73 25.95
CA ASN A 167 40.71 53.98 26.16
C ASN A 167 41.37 54.55 24.90
#